data_AF-A0A9P6WFV3-F1
#
_entry.id   AF-A0A9P6WFV3-F1
#
_cell.length_a   1.000
_cell.length_b   1.000
_cell.length_c   1.000
_cell.angle_alpha   90.00
_cell.angle_beta   90.00
_cell.angle_gamma   90.00
#
_symmetry.space_group_name_H-M   'P 1'
#
loop_
_entity.id
_entity.type
_entity.pdbx_description
1 polymer ?
#
loop_
_entity_poly.entity_id
_entity_poly.type
_entity_poly.pdbx_seq_one_letter_code
_entity_poly.pdbx_strand_id
1 'polypeptide(L)' 'MLPTRVLLNTANKSAGTKIPVELTPLVLAVCVALGSGCFFTYKKLTTDETLRLKNNPENTGLKEVLNQK' A
#
# COMPACT_ATOMS: atom_id res chain seq x y z
N MET A 1 -21.65 41.47 -8.35
CA MET A 1 -21.22 40.10 -7.93
C MET A 1 -20.83 39.33 -9.18
N LEU A 2 -19.65 38.68 -9.22
CA LEU A 2 -19.29 37.85 -10.38
C LEU A 2 -20.09 36.54 -10.34
N PRO A 3 -20.86 36.19 -11.39
CA PRO A 3 -21.69 34.98 -11.43
C PRO A 3 -20.84 33.70 -11.29
N THR A 4 -19.60 33.73 -11.76
CA THR A 4 -18.62 32.64 -11.63
C THR A 4 -18.36 32.25 -10.17
N ARG A 5 -18.43 33.19 -9.23
CA ARG A 5 -18.20 32.92 -7.80
C ARG A 5 -19.36 32.16 -7.16
N VAL A 6 -20.59 32.37 -7.64
CA VAL A 6 -21.78 31.65 -7.15
C VAL A 6 -21.72 30.19 -7.62
N LEU A 7 -21.40 29.98 -8.90
CA LEU A 7 -21.24 28.64 -9.49
C LEU A 7 -20.12 27.82 -8.82
N LEU A 8 -18.96 28.44 -8.58
CA LEU A 8 -17.86 27.78 -7.85
C LEU A 8 -18.23 27.42 -6.40
N ASN A 9 -19.00 28.28 -5.72
CA ASN A 9 -19.42 28.02 -4.35
C ASN A 9 -20.45 26.87 -4.27
N THR A 10 -21.32 26.72 -5.28
CA THR A 10 -22.22 25.55 -5.38
C THR A 10 -21.48 24.25 -5.74
N ALA A 11 -20.48 24.31 -6.63
CA ALA A 11 -19.68 23.14 -6.99
C ALA A 11 -18.82 22.64 -5.81
N ASN A 12 -18.24 23.55 -5.03
CA ASN A 12 -17.50 23.20 -3.81
C ASN A 12 -18.40 22.61 -2.71
N LYS A 13 -19.69 22.97 -2.66
CA LYS A 13 -20.66 22.39 -1.72
C LYS A 13 -21.13 20.98 -2.12
N SER A 14 -21.08 20.63 -3.40
CA SER A 14 -21.37 19.27 -3.87
C SER A 14 -20.17 18.31 -3.78
N ALA A 15 -18.99 18.79 -3.41
CA ALA A 15 -17.75 18.01 -3.30
C ALA A 15 -17.66 17.17 -2.01
N GLY A 16 -18.79 16.75 -1.45
CA GLY A 16 -18.82 15.72 -0.42
C GLY A 16 -18.82 14.36 -1.09
N THR A 17 -17.78 13.55 -0.87
CA THR A 17 -17.74 12.17 -1.38
C THR A 17 -18.90 11.38 -0.77
N LYS A 18 -20.00 11.26 -1.52
CA LYS A 18 -21.16 10.43 -1.15
C LYS A 18 -20.80 8.97 -1.41
N ILE A 19 -19.87 8.44 -0.61
CA ILE A 19 -19.55 7.01 -0.65
C ILE A 19 -20.79 6.29 -0.11
N PRO A 20 -21.47 5.44 -0.91
CA PRO A 20 -22.61 4.70 -0.42
C PRO A 20 -22.16 3.77 0.70
N VAL A 21 -22.93 3.73 1.79
CA VAL A 21 -22.60 2.93 2.99
C VAL A 21 -22.49 1.44 2.69
N GLU A 22 -23.17 0.97 1.64
CA GLU A 22 -23.09 -0.40 1.11
C GLU A 22 -21.69 -0.80 0.62
N LEU A 23 -20.82 0.17 0.29
CA LEU A 23 -19.45 -0.11 -0.17
C LEU A 23 -18.46 -0.28 0.99
N THR A 24 -18.83 0.13 2.20
CA THR A 24 -17.99 0.02 3.40
C THR A 24 -17.52 -1.41 3.72
N PRO A 25 -18.34 -2.49 3.59
CA PRO A 25 -17.85 -3.85 3.81
C PRO A 25 -16.77 -4.25 2.80
N LEU A 26 -16.89 -3.84 1.53
CA LEU A 26 -15.89 -4.15 0.51
C LEU A 26 -14.57 -3.41 0.78
N VAL A 27 -14.64 -2.12 1.14
CA VAL A 27 -13.46 -1.33 1.51
C VAL A 27 -12.79 -1.91 2.75
N LEU A 28 -13.56 -2.33 3.76
CA LEU A 28 -13.03 -2.97 4.95
C LEU A 28 -12.31 -4.28 4.62
N ALA A 29 -12.89 -5.13 3.77
CA ALA A 29 -12.26 -6.36 3.32
C ALA A 29 -10.92 -6.10 2.60
N VAL A 30 -10.86 -5.09 1.73
CA VAL A 30 -9.63 -4.69 1.03
C VAL A 30 -8.58 -4.16 2.02
N CYS A 31 -8.98 -3.34 2.99
CA CYS A 31 -8.08 -2.84 4.02
C CYS A 31 -7.49 -3.98 4.88
N VAL A 32 -8.30 -4.96 5.25
CA VAL A 32 -7.83 -6.14 6.00
C VAL A 32 -6.89 -7.00 5.16
N ALA A 33 -7.19 -7.20 3.87
CA ALA A 33 -6.32 -7.93 2.94
C ALA A 33 -4.96 -7.24 2.78
N LEU A 34 -4.95 -5.93 2.59
CA LEU A 34 -3.70 -5.15 2.49
C LEU A 34 -2.93 -5.14 3.81
N GLY A 35 -3.60 -4.92 4.94
CA GLY A 35 -2.97 -4.90 6.26
C GLY A 35 -2.33 -6.25 6.62
N SER A 36 -3.06 -7.36 6.39
CA SER A 36 -2.53 -8.70 6.61
C SER A 36 -1.39 -9.02 5.64
N GLY A 37 -1.51 -8.68 4.35
CA GLY A 37 -0.45 -8.83 3.36
C GLY A 37 0.85 -8.13 3.77
N CYS A 38 0.76 -6.86 4.19
CA CYS A 38 1.91 -6.10 4.69
C CYS A 38 2.52 -6.74 5.95
N PHE A 39 1.70 -7.12 6.93
CA PHE A 39 2.18 -7.74 8.17
C PHE A 39 2.86 -9.09 7.93
N PHE A 40 2.25 -9.98 7.15
CA PHE A 40 2.83 -11.28 6.84
C PHE A 40 4.09 -11.16 6.00
N THR A 41 4.12 -10.22 5.04
CA THR A 41 5.33 -9.95 4.25
C THR A 41 6.46 -9.46 5.15
N TYR A 42 6.20 -8.47 6.01
CA TYR A 42 7.20 -7.99 6.96
C TYR A 42 7.70 -9.09 7.91
N LYS A 43 6.77 -9.87 8.47
CA LYS A 43 7.10 -11.00 9.35
C LYS A 43 7.95 -12.05 8.61
N LYS A 44 7.60 -12.38 7.36
CA LYS A 44 8.35 -13.34 6.53
C LYS A 44 9.77 -12.82 6.25
N LEU A 45 9.91 -11.56 5.87
CA LEU A 45 11.23 -10.96 5.57
C LEU A 45 12.15 -10.85 6.79
N THR A 46 11.58 -10.73 8.00
CA THR A 46 12.36 -10.53 9.24
C THR A 46 12.63 -11.81 10.01
N THR A 47 11.67 -12.73 10.03
CA THR A 47 11.69 -13.92 10.90
C THR A 47 12.07 -15.18 10.14
N ASP A 48 11.85 -15.25 8.83
CA ASP A 48 12.18 -16.45 8.05
C ASP A 48 13.68 -16.53 7.76
N GLU A 49 14.32 -17.61 8.20
CA GLU A 49 15.77 -17.81 8.06
C GLU A 49 16.21 -17.94 6.60
N THR A 50 15.32 -18.41 5.72
CA THR A 50 15.66 -18.63 4.30
C THR A 50 15.84 -17.32 3.50
N LEU A 51 15.22 -16.22 3.96
CA LEU A 51 15.08 -14.99 3.16
C LEU A 51 15.68 -13.74 3.83
N ARG A 52 16.42 -13.89 4.95
CA ARG A 52 16.96 -12.74 5.72
C ARG A 52 17.99 -11.94 4.94
N LEU A 53 17.52 -10.87 4.29
CA LEU A 53 18.31 -9.86 3.56
C LEU A 53 19.38 -9.16 4.43
N LYS A 54 19.21 -9.11 5.76
CA LYS A 54 20.08 -8.33 6.66
C LYS A 54 21.24 -9.14 7.29
N ASN A 55 21.05 -10.43 7.56
CA ASN A 55 22.00 -11.24 8.34
C ASN A 55 22.48 -12.51 7.64
N ASN A 56 22.06 -12.77 6.38
CA ASN A 56 22.52 -13.94 5.63
C ASN A 56 23.34 -13.52 4.40
N PRO A 57 24.62 -13.11 4.57
CA PRO A 57 25.49 -12.70 3.47
C PRO A 57 25.82 -13.83 2.49
N GLU A 58 25.47 -15.07 2.84
CA GLU A 58 25.70 -16.28 2.05
C GLU A 58 24.59 -16.53 1.00
N ASN A 59 23.38 -15.99 1.20
CA ASN A 59 22.22 -16.19 0.30
C ASN A 59 22.13 -15.17 -0.85
N THR A 60 23.12 -14.28 -0.98
CA THR A 60 23.17 -13.38 -2.11
C THR A 60 23.94 -14.05 -3.25
N GLY A 61 23.34 -14.18 -4.44
CA GLY A 61 24.01 -14.64 -5.66
C GLY A 61 25.20 -13.75 -6.10
N LEU A 62 25.50 -12.71 -5.32
CA LEU A 62 26.65 -11.81 -5.46
C LEU A 62 27.98 -12.58 -5.44
N LYS A 63 28.09 -13.69 -4.69
CA LYS A 63 29.28 -14.57 -4.74
C LYS A 63 29.45 -15.22 -6.11
N GLU A 64 28.35 -15.60 -6.76
CA GLU A 64 28.35 -16.23 -8.08
C GLU A 64 28.75 -15.22 -9.16
N VAL A 65 28.29 -13.98 -9.05
CA VAL A 65 28.72 -12.85 -9.92
C VAL A 65 30.18 -12.45 -9.69
N LEU A 66 30.66 -12.46 -8.44
CA LEU A 66 32.05 -12.13 -8.10
C LEU A 66 33.05 -13.21 -8.54
N ASN A 67 32.67 -14.49 -8.51
CA ASN A 67 33.51 -15.60 -8.98
C ASN A 67 33.51 -15.77 -10.51
N GLN A 68 32.57 -15.13 -11.22
CA GLN A 68 32.49 -15.18 -12.69
C GLN A 68 33.40 -14.14 -13.37
N LYS A 69 34.22 -13.42 -12.61
CA LYS A 69 35.12 -12.36 -13.08
C LYS A 69 36.58 -12.76 -12.87
#